data_AF-I3D3G6-F1
#
_entry.id   AF-I3D3G6-F1
#
_cell.length_a   1.000
_cell.length_b   1.000
_cell.length_c   1.000
_cell.angle_alpha   90.00
_cell.angle_beta   90.00
_cell.angle_gamma   90.00
#
_symmetry.space_group_name_H-M   'P 1'
#
loop_
_entity.id
_entity.type
_entity.pdbx_description
1 polymer ?
#
loop_
_entity_poly.entity_id
_entity_poly.type
_entity_poly.pdbx_seq_one_letter_code
_entity_poly.pdbx_strand_id
1 'polypeptide(L)'
;MGYLGNHLATVVTGVFAAVLTGLWPIFVDFAPILNFVFIICVPITWFLTFTCWISQKSTDYMHKHAPAHAHNEKKSLSNLQTIQTTTTGNQVSLSEIKQVQGELSAELSSLKESVKLKDSEIERLNQEISNLQTLVQIESLKTELANLKMLASKHNSKK
;
A
#
# COMPACT_ATOMS: atom_id res chain seq x y z
N MET A 1 11.35 22.57 8.56
CA MET A 1 12.59 21.77 8.70
C MET A 1 13.07 21.36 7.32
N GLY A 2 14.38 21.43 7.06
CA GLY A 2 14.96 21.32 5.73
C GLY A 2 14.62 20.02 5.00
N TYR A 3 14.54 20.11 3.67
CA TYR A 3 14.28 19.01 2.72
C TYR A 3 15.12 17.74 2.96
N LEU A 4 16.29 17.88 3.59
CA LEU A 4 17.18 16.78 3.97
C LEU A 4 16.84 16.09 5.29
N GLY A 5 16.11 16.74 6.20
CA GLY A 5 15.80 16.22 7.54
C GLY A 5 14.81 15.05 7.52
N ASN A 6 13.78 15.13 6.67
CA ASN A 6 12.82 14.03 6.48
C ASN A 6 13.39 12.89 5.63
N HIS A 7 14.40 13.15 4.79
CA HIS A 7 14.99 12.15 3.90
C HIS A 7 16.34 11.58 4.36
N LEU A 8 16.86 12.04 5.51
CA LEU A 8 18.19 11.69 5.99
C LEU A 8 18.37 10.17 6.16
N ALA A 9 17.35 9.48 6.69
CA ALA A 9 17.41 8.04 6.92
C ALA A 9 17.45 7.21 5.62
N THR A 10 16.80 7.68 4.55
CA THR A 10 16.86 6.98 3.24
C THR A 10 18.17 7.28 2.56
N VAL A 11 18.66 8.52 2.64
CA VAL A 11 19.93 8.93 2.04
C VAL A 11 21.09 8.19 2.71
N VAL A 12 21.15 8.12 4.03
CA VAL A 12 22.24 7.41 4.74
C VAL A 12 22.21 5.90 4.44
N THR A 13 21.02 5.28 4.44
CA THR A 13 20.88 3.83 4.17
C THR A 13 21.17 3.51 2.71
N GLY A 14 20.74 4.37 1.77
CA GLY A 14 21.01 4.21 0.35
C GLY A 14 22.48 4.41 -0.02
N VAL A 15 23.15 5.42 0.56
CA VAL A 15 24.60 5.60 0.39
C VAL A 15 25.36 4.41 0.97
N PHE A 16 24.96 3.93 2.15
CA PHE A 16 25.55 2.73 2.73
C PHE A 16 25.37 1.49 1.83
N ALA A 17 24.17 1.26 1.29
CA ALA A 17 23.90 0.17 0.36
C ALA A 17 24.74 0.28 -0.93
N ALA A 18 24.90 1.49 -1.47
CA ALA A 18 25.72 1.74 -2.65
C ALA A 18 27.21 1.47 -2.38
N VAL A 19 27.74 1.91 -1.24
CA VAL A 19 29.12 1.61 -0.81
C VAL A 19 29.30 0.11 -0.65
N LEU A 20 28.38 -0.57 0.03
CA LEU A 20 28.44 -2.02 0.25
C LEU A 20 28.42 -2.79 -1.08
N THR A 21 27.61 -2.33 -2.04
CA THR A 21 27.53 -2.92 -3.39
C THR A 21 28.80 -2.63 -4.20
N GLY A 22 29.36 -1.43 -4.14
CA GLY A 22 30.60 -1.07 -4.85
C GLY A 22 31.85 -1.73 -4.26
N LEU A 23 31.83 -2.04 -2.96
CA LEU A 23 32.90 -2.74 -2.27
C LEU A 23 32.88 -4.26 -2.53
N TRP A 24 31.76 -4.78 -3.02
CA TRP A 24 31.56 -6.20 -3.32
C TRP A 24 32.63 -6.79 -4.27
N PRO A 25 32.90 -6.26 -5.48
CA PRO A 25 33.90 -6.84 -6.38
C PRO A 25 35.32 -6.87 -5.78
N ILE A 26 35.67 -5.87 -4.95
CA ILE A 26 36.99 -5.76 -4.33
C ILE A 26 37.21 -6.84 -3.26
N PHE A 27 36.17 -7.17 -2.48
CA PHE A 27 36.28 -8.17 -1.41
C PHE A 27 36.04 -9.61 -1.88
N VAL A 28 35.34 -9.82 -3.00
CA VAL A 28 35.11 -11.15 -3.58
C VAL A 28 36.42 -11.81 -3.99
N ASP A 29 37.35 -11.04 -4.54
CA ASP A 29 38.65 -11.54 -4.99
C ASP A 29 39.61 -11.81 -3.81
N PHE A 30 39.38 -11.18 -2.64
CA PHE A 30 40.26 -11.31 -1.47
C PHE A 30 39.86 -12.46 -0.53
N ALA A 31 38.56 -12.72 -0.36
CA ALA A 31 38.06 -13.77 0.52
C ALA A 31 36.71 -14.34 0.04
N PRO A 32 36.66 -15.59 -0.47
CA PRO A 32 35.43 -16.21 -0.98
C PRO A 32 34.32 -16.33 0.07
N ILE A 33 34.68 -16.42 1.35
CA ILE A 33 33.73 -16.50 2.47
C ILE A 33 32.90 -15.21 2.63
N LEU A 34 33.45 -14.04 2.25
CA LEU A 34 32.72 -12.77 2.30
C LEU A 34 31.68 -12.67 1.17
N ASN A 35 31.88 -13.36 0.04
CA ASN A 35 30.94 -13.34 -1.09
C ASN A 35 29.52 -13.76 -0.64
N PHE A 36 29.42 -14.82 0.17
CA PHE A 36 28.15 -15.28 0.73
C PHE A 36 27.45 -14.23 1.61
N VAL A 37 28.23 -13.48 2.40
CA VAL A 37 27.72 -12.38 3.23
C VAL A 37 27.20 -11.24 2.34
N PHE A 38 27.95 -10.84 1.31
CA PHE A 38 27.51 -9.80 0.38
C PHE A 38 26.25 -10.20 -0.40
N ILE A 39 26.13 -11.47 -0.83
CA ILE A 39 24.98 -11.93 -1.62
C ILE A 39 23.65 -11.85 -0.86
N ILE A 40 23.70 -11.94 0.48
CA ILE A 40 22.52 -11.79 1.36
C ILE A 40 22.39 -10.35 1.84
N CYS A 41 23.50 -9.68 2.17
CA CYS A 41 23.48 -8.35 2.77
C CYS A 41 23.13 -7.23 1.77
N VAL A 42 23.57 -7.34 0.51
CA VAL A 42 23.24 -6.38 -0.56
C VAL A 42 21.72 -6.30 -0.80
N PRO A 43 20.97 -7.39 -1.05
CA PRO A 43 19.52 -7.30 -1.24
C PRO A 43 18.78 -6.83 0.02
N ILE A 44 19.21 -7.23 1.22
CA ILE A 44 18.59 -6.78 2.48
C ILE A 44 18.74 -5.28 2.68
N THR A 45 19.92 -4.72 2.41
CA THR A 45 20.18 -3.27 2.58
C THR A 45 19.45 -2.43 1.53
N TRP A 46 19.32 -2.92 0.30
CA TRP A 46 18.47 -2.31 -0.73
C TRP A 46 16.99 -2.36 -0.37
N PHE A 47 16.52 -3.49 0.18
CA PHE A 47 15.15 -3.61 0.68
C PHE A 47 14.88 -2.62 1.82
N LEU A 48 15.80 -2.50 2.79
CA LEU A 48 15.67 -1.55 3.90
C LEU A 48 15.67 -0.08 3.44
N THR A 49 16.45 0.23 2.40
CA THR A 49 16.45 1.55 1.75
C THR A 49 15.08 1.86 1.15
N PHE A 50 14.46 0.89 0.46
CA PHE A 50 13.11 1.03 -0.08
C PHE A 50 12.05 1.18 1.01
N THR A 51 12.13 0.41 2.09
CA THR A 51 11.23 0.56 3.25
C THR A 51 11.37 1.93 3.92
N CYS A 52 12.61 2.43 4.10
CA CYS A 52 12.84 3.79 4.62
C CYS A 52 12.24 4.85 3.70
N TRP A 53 12.33 4.67 2.38
CA TRP A 53 11.74 5.58 1.40
C TRP A 53 10.21 5.62 1.50
N ILE A 54 9.55 4.45 1.58
CA ILE A 54 8.09 4.36 1.74
C ILE A 54 7.66 5.00 3.07
N SER A 55 8.38 4.71 4.15
CA SER A 55 8.08 5.26 5.48
C SER A 55 8.08 6.80 5.47
N GLN A 56 9.08 7.41 4.83
CA GLN A 56 9.15 8.87 4.70
C GLN A 56 8.05 9.43 3.80
N LYS A 57 7.78 8.76 2.68
CA LYS A 57 6.71 9.16 1.77
C LYS A 57 5.36 9.19 2.51
N SER A 58 5.09 8.19 3.35
CA SER A 58 3.87 8.11 4.17
C SER A 58 3.76 9.28 5.17
N THR A 59 4.85 9.60 5.88
CA THR A 59 4.89 10.74 6.80
C THR A 59 4.71 12.08 6.07
N ASP A 60 5.27 12.23 4.87
CA ASP A 60 5.08 13.43 4.05
C ASP A 60 3.64 13.61 3.56
N TYR A 61 2.90 12.51 3.31
CA TYR A 61 1.46 12.59 2.99
C TYR A 61 0.63 13.05 4.19
N MET A 62 1.00 12.63 5.40
CA MET A 62 0.32 13.08 6.62
C MET A 62 0.60 14.54 6.97
N HIS A 63 1.83 15.02 6.74
CA HIS A 63 2.20 16.42 7.02
C HIS A 63 1.77 17.42 5.94
N LYS A 64 1.44 17.00 4.71
CA LYS A 64 0.89 17.88 3.67
C LYS A 64 -0.59 18.24 3.85
N HIS A 65 -1.31 17.47 4.66
CA HIS A 65 -2.69 17.77 5.06
C HIS A 65 -2.80 18.44 6.44
N ALA A 66 -1.67 18.79 7.06
CA ALA A 66 -1.62 19.56 8.30
C ALA A 66 -0.99 20.94 8.03
N PRO A 67 -1.58 22.05 8.48
CA PRO A 67 -0.99 23.38 8.29
C PRO A 67 0.34 23.42 9.04
N ALA A 68 1.40 23.73 8.30
CA ALA A 68 2.77 23.61 8.74
C ALA A 68 3.13 24.64 9.82
N HIS A 69 3.16 24.23 11.09
CA HIS A 69 3.98 24.89 12.10
C HIS A 69 4.57 23.87 13.07
N ALA A 70 5.76 23.38 12.75
CA ALA A 70 6.67 22.85 13.76
C ALA A 70 8.09 23.28 13.38
N HIS A 71 8.47 24.46 13.85
CA HIS A 71 9.85 24.79 14.09
C HIS A 71 10.29 23.96 15.30
N ASN A 72 11.26 23.09 15.07
CA ASN A 72 12.36 22.75 15.97
C ASN A 72 12.10 23.01 17.46
N GLU A 73 11.96 21.93 18.23
CA GLU A 73 12.83 21.74 19.39
C GLU A 73 12.77 20.31 19.90
N LYS A 74 13.93 19.66 19.91
CA LYS A 74 14.22 18.62 20.89
C LYS A 74 14.14 19.27 22.27
N LYS A 75 12.99 19.23 22.94
CA LYS A 75 12.91 19.71 24.32
C LYS A 75 13.16 18.58 25.30
N SER A 76 14.43 18.52 25.69
CA SER A 76 14.87 18.11 27.01
C SER A 76 13.92 18.66 28.07
N LEU A 77 13.37 17.76 28.87
CA LEU A 77 12.97 17.89 30.27
C LEU A 77 12.48 19.25 30.82
N SER A 78 11.37 19.12 31.55
CA SER A 78 11.01 19.83 32.77
C SER A 78 10.11 21.06 32.66
N ASN A 79 8.99 20.92 33.38
CA ASN A 79 8.22 21.95 34.06
C ASN A 79 7.19 22.79 33.27
N LEU A 80 6.12 23.11 34.02
CA LEU A 80 4.98 24.00 33.75
C LEU A 80 3.75 23.48 32.97
N GLN A 81 2.79 23.01 33.78
CA GLN A 81 1.39 23.48 33.88
C GLN A 81 0.88 24.55 32.90
N THR A 82 -0.34 24.27 32.40
CA THR A 82 -1.46 25.19 32.15
C THR A 82 -1.31 26.17 30.97
N ILE A 83 -2.46 26.62 30.43
CA ILE A 83 -2.70 27.74 29.49
C ILE A 83 -2.95 27.25 28.04
N GLN A 84 -4.22 27.15 27.64
CA GLN A 84 -5.05 28.21 27.04
C GLN A 84 -4.77 28.33 25.53
N THR A 85 -5.83 28.03 24.80
CA THR A 85 -6.05 28.34 23.39
C THR A 85 -5.74 29.82 23.09
N THR A 86 -4.59 30.08 22.47
CA THR A 86 -4.24 31.32 21.74
C THR A 86 -2.93 31.00 20.96
N THR A 87 -2.65 31.37 19.70
CA THR A 87 -3.30 32.36 18.82
C THR A 87 -2.70 32.38 17.40
N THR A 88 -3.51 32.89 16.44
CA THR A 88 -3.16 33.82 15.34
C THR A 88 -2.45 33.35 14.06
N GLY A 89 -3.17 33.49 12.92
CA GLY A 89 -2.54 33.62 11.60
C GLY A 89 -3.37 33.32 10.34
N ASN A 90 -4.70 33.45 10.32
CA ASN A 90 -5.51 33.76 9.12
C ASN A 90 -6.97 33.85 9.58
N GLN A 91 -7.57 35.02 9.48
CA GLN A 91 -9.02 35.14 9.62
C GLN A 91 -9.63 34.43 8.41
N VAL A 92 -9.86 33.13 8.50
CA VAL A 92 -10.68 32.42 7.52
C VAL A 92 -12.05 33.08 7.59
N SER A 93 -12.45 33.73 6.50
CA SER A 93 -13.75 34.36 6.45
C SER A 93 -14.81 33.27 6.60
N LEU A 94 -15.82 33.48 7.44
CA LEU A 94 -16.90 32.51 7.66
C LEU A 94 -17.54 32.05 6.34
N SER A 95 -17.48 32.91 5.31
CA SER A 95 -17.88 32.66 3.93
C SER A 95 -17.06 31.57 3.23
N GLU A 96 -15.73 31.55 3.36
CA GLU A 96 -14.88 30.51 2.77
C GLU A 96 -15.12 29.15 3.42
N ILE A 97 -15.33 29.10 4.75
CA ILE A 97 -15.68 27.87 5.45
C ILE A 97 -17.02 27.31 4.95
N LYS A 98 -18.02 28.20 4.75
CA LYS A 98 -19.31 27.80 4.18
C LYS A 98 -19.20 27.34 2.73
N GLN A 99 -18.34 27.98 1.94
CA GLN A 99 -18.09 27.58 0.55
C GLN A 99 -17.44 26.19 0.49
N VAL A 100 -16.37 25.98 1.25
CA VAL A 100 -15.68 24.68 1.36
C VAL A 100 -16.64 23.61 1.88
N GLN A 101 -17.48 23.91 2.87
CA GLN A 101 -18.51 22.98 3.35
C GLN A 101 -19.52 22.59 2.24
N GLY A 102 -19.93 23.55 1.41
CA GLY A 102 -20.83 23.32 0.29
C GLY A 102 -20.20 22.43 -0.79
N GLU A 103 -18.95 22.71 -1.16
CA GLU A 103 -18.19 21.92 -2.14
C GLU A 103 -17.96 20.49 -1.63
N LEU A 104 -17.53 20.31 -0.38
CA LEU A 104 -17.37 18.98 0.23
C LEU A 104 -18.70 18.22 0.30
N SER A 105 -19.81 18.90 0.59
CA SER A 105 -21.12 18.27 0.60
C SER A 105 -21.55 17.82 -0.79
N ALA A 106 -21.23 18.59 -1.82
CA ALA A 106 -21.51 18.23 -3.21
C ALA A 106 -20.66 17.03 -3.65
N GLU A 107 -19.34 17.05 -3.40
CA GLU A 107 -18.45 15.93 -3.70
C GLU A 107 -18.85 14.66 -2.95
N LEU A 108 -19.23 14.77 -1.67
CA LEU A 108 -19.70 13.63 -0.89
C LEU A 108 -20.98 13.02 -1.48
N SER A 109 -21.90 13.86 -1.96
CA SER A 109 -23.13 13.38 -2.62
C SER A 109 -22.83 12.65 -3.93
N SER A 110 -21.94 13.21 -4.76
CA SER A 110 -21.49 12.60 -6.02
C SER A 110 -20.76 11.27 -5.78
N LEU A 111 -19.84 11.24 -4.80
CA LEU A 111 -19.11 10.03 -4.44
C LEU A 111 -20.07 8.95 -3.91
N LYS A 112 -21.06 9.33 -3.11
CA LYS A 112 -22.09 8.42 -2.60
C LYS A 112 -22.96 7.82 -3.71
N GLU A 113 -23.29 8.59 -4.74
CA GLU A 113 -23.97 8.06 -5.93
C GLU A 113 -23.08 7.12 -6.73
N SER A 114 -21.81 7.47 -6.94
CA SER A 114 -20.85 6.61 -7.64
C SER A 114 -20.64 5.27 -6.93
N VAL A 115 -20.56 5.28 -5.60
CA VAL A 115 -20.46 4.05 -4.78
C VAL A 115 -21.72 3.20 -4.93
N LYS A 116 -22.92 3.80 -4.84
CA LYS A 116 -24.17 3.05 -5.05
C LYS A 116 -24.25 2.36 -6.41
N LEU A 117 -23.83 3.05 -7.47
CA LEU A 117 -23.84 2.49 -8.82
C LEU A 117 -22.85 1.30 -8.92
N LYS A 118 -21.66 1.44 -8.34
CA LYS A 118 -20.66 0.37 -8.28
C LYS A 118 -21.13 -0.82 -7.45
N ASP A 119 -21.84 -0.61 -6.35
CA ASP A 119 -22.42 -1.69 -5.55
C ASP A 119 -23.43 -2.50 -6.37
N SER A 120 -24.30 -1.83 -7.16
CA SER A 120 -25.21 -2.51 -8.08
C SER A 120 -24.49 -3.29 -9.19
N GLU A 121 -23.37 -2.77 -9.68
CA GLU A 121 -22.55 -3.47 -10.69
C GLU A 121 -21.86 -4.71 -10.10
N ILE A 122 -21.37 -4.64 -8.86
CA ILE A 122 -20.79 -5.77 -8.13
C ILE A 122 -21.83 -6.87 -7.94
N GLU A 123 -23.07 -6.52 -7.56
CA GLU A 123 -24.16 -7.48 -7.40
C GLU A 123 -24.48 -8.18 -8.73
N ARG A 124 -24.56 -7.42 -9.83
CA ARG A 124 -24.80 -7.97 -11.18
C ARG A 124 -23.70 -8.94 -11.60
N LEU A 125 -22.43 -8.56 -11.41
CA LEU A 125 -21.29 -9.40 -11.76
C LEU A 125 -21.21 -10.66 -10.89
N ASN A 126 -21.53 -10.58 -9.61
CA ASN A 126 -21.56 -11.73 -8.72
C ASN A 126 -22.63 -12.76 -9.16
N GLN A 127 -23.81 -12.27 -9.59
CA GLN A 127 -24.84 -13.12 -10.15
C GLN A 127 -24.39 -13.82 -11.45
N GLU A 128 -23.68 -13.09 -12.32
CA GLU A 128 -23.12 -13.64 -13.56
C GLU A 128 -22.07 -14.73 -13.26
N ILE A 129 -21.16 -14.48 -12.32
CA ILE A 129 -20.17 -15.48 -11.87
C ILE A 129 -20.86 -16.73 -11.33
N SER A 130 -21.87 -16.58 -10.47
CA SER A 130 -22.63 -17.71 -9.93
C SER A 130 -23.31 -18.53 -11.03
N ASN A 131 -23.87 -17.87 -12.04
CA ASN A 131 -24.50 -18.55 -13.18
C ASN A 131 -23.46 -19.31 -14.02
N LEU A 132 -22.32 -18.68 -14.34
CA LEU A 132 -21.23 -19.32 -15.09
C LEU A 132 -20.67 -20.53 -14.34
N GLN A 133 -20.46 -20.43 -13.02
CA GLN A 133 -20.02 -21.57 -12.21
C GLN A 133 -21.03 -22.73 -12.22
N THR A 134 -22.32 -22.42 -12.26
CA THR A 134 -23.38 -23.44 -12.35
C THR A 134 -23.32 -24.15 -13.70
N LEU A 135 -23.12 -23.40 -14.80
CA LEU A 135 -22.98 -23.97 -16.14
C LEU A 135 -21.79 -24.92 -16.22
N VAL A 136 -20.62 -24.51 -15.72
CA VAL A 136 -19.39 -25.32 -15.73
C VAL A 136 -19.60 -26.63 -14.95
N GLN A 137 -20.28 -26.60 -13.80
CA GLN A 137 -20.60 -27.80 -13.03
C GLN A 137 -21.56 -28.75 -13.77
N ILE A 138 -22.53 -28.22 -14.51
CA ILE A 138 -23.42 -29.05 -15.34
C ILE A 138 -22.63 -29.73 -16.46
N GLU A 139 -21.69 -29.02 -17.08
CA GLU A 139 -20.83 -29.57 -18.13
C GLU A 139 -19.89 -30.67 -17.61
N SER A 140 -19.30 -30.49 -16.43
CA SER A 140 -18.49 -31.53 -15.80
C SER A 140 -19.33 -32.76 -15.43
N LEU A 141 -20.50 -32.57 -14.81
CA LEU A 141 -21.43 -33.67 -14.47
C LEU A 141 -21.90 -34.44 -15.72
N LYS A 142 -22.16 -33.74 -16.82
CA LYS A 142 -22.54 -34.36 -18.10
C LYS A 142 -21.40 -35.22 -18.66
N THR A 143 -20.17 -34.75 -18.54
CA THR A 143 -18.97 -35.50 -18.97
C THR A 143 -18.75 -36.74 -18.11
N GLU A 144 -18.88 -36.61 -16.79
CA GLU A 144 -18.80 -37.74 -15.87
C GLU A 144 -19.89 -38.78 -16.16
N LEU A 145 -21.14 -38.35 -16.33
CA LEU A 145 -22.25 -39.24 -16.66
C LEU A 145 -22.02 -39.98 -17.98
N ALA A 146 -21.51 -39.30 -19.01
CA ALA A 146 -21.15 -39.93 -20.28
C ALA A 146 -20.05 -40.99 -20.10
N ASN A 147 -19.05 -40.73 -19.26
CA ASN A 147 -17.98 -41.68 -18.93
C ASN A 147 -18.52 -42.89 -18.16
N LEU A 148 -19.30 -42.67 -17.09
CA LEU A 148 -19.94 -43.76 -16.33
C LEU A 148 -20.83 -44.63 -17.23
N LYS A 149 -21.62 -44.02 -18.14
CA LYS A 149 -22.46 -44.77 -19.09
C LYS A 149 -21.63 -45.63 -20.04
N MET A 150 -20.49 -45.11 -20.51
CA MET A 150 -19.55 -45.88 -21.34
C MET A 150 -18.96 -47.06 -20.58
N LEU A 151 -18.52 -46.85 -19.33
CA LEU A 151 -17.99 -47.91 -18.48
C LEU A 151 -19.04 -49.00 -18.21
N ALA A 152 -20.28 -48.61 -17.90
CA ALA A 152 -21.38 -49.54 -17.69
C ALA A 152 -21.72 -50.34 -18.97
N SER A 153 -21.77 -49.68 -20.13
CA SER A 153 -21.97 -50.34 -21.43
C SER A 153 -20.85 -51.33 -21.74
N LYS A 154 -19.58 -50.95 -21.51
CA LYS A 154 -18.42 -51.82 -21.70
C LYS A 154 -18.44 -53.03 -20.79
N HIS A 155 -18.88 -52.88 -19.54
CA HIS A 155 -19.07 -54.00 -18.62
C HIS A 155 -20.18 -54.95 -19.09
N ASN A 156 -21.33 -54.41 -19.52
CA ASN A 156 -22.46 -55.22 -20.00
C ASN A 156 -22.17 -55.96 -21.33
N SER A 157 -21.26 -55.44 -22.17
CA SER A 157 -20.84 -56.12 -23.42
C SER A 157 -19.82 -57.25 -23.20
N LYS A 158 -19.25 -57.40 -22.00
CA LYS A 158 -18.26 -58.43 -21.67
C LYS A 158 -18.85 -59.64 -20.93
N LYS A 159 -20.16 -59.65 -20.72
CA LYS A 159 -20.90 -60.73 -20.04
C LYS A 159 -21.79 -61.44 -21.05
#